data_AF-A0A3B8K1B1-F1
#
_entry.id   AF-A0A3B8K1B1-F1
#
_cell.length_a   1.000
_cell.length_b   1.000
_cell.length_c   1.000
_cell.angle_alpha   90.00
_cell.angle_beta   90.00
_cell.angle_gamma   90.00
#
_symmetry.space_group_name_H-M   'P 1'
#
loop_
_entity.id
_entity.type
_entity.pdbx_description
1 polymer ?
#
loop_
_entity_poly.entity_id
_entity_poly.type
_entity_poly.pdbx_seq_one_letter_code
_entity_poly.pdbx_strand_id
1 'polypeptide(L)' 'MPVSERAREAALARQNSLTKPPGSLGRLEGCAVHLATLQNTDAPQTKPAYIGVFAADHGVAAEGVSA' A
#
# COMPACT_ATOMS: atom_id res chain seq x y z
N MET A 1 11.46 -4.30 1.95
CA MET A 1 12.01 -3.34 2.94
C MET A 1 11.39 -3.69 4.29
N PRO A 2 12.14 -3.65 5.40
CA PRO A 2 11.56 -3.89 6.71
C PRO A 2 10.53 -2.80 7.04
N VAL A 3 9.42 -3.22 7.63
CA VAL A 3 8.33 -2.37 8.10
C VAL A 3 8.86 -1.49 9.24
N SER A 4 8.68 -0.16 9.15
CA SER A 4 9.24 0.79 10.13
C SER A 4 8.19 1.38 11.06
N GLU A 5 8.20 0.97 12.32
CA GLU A 5 7.27 1.50 13.33
C GLU A 5 7.46 3.00 13.58
N ARG A 6 8.72 3.47 13.60
CA ARG A 6 9.04 4.89 13.71
C ARG A 6 8.39 5.71 12.58
N ALA A 7 8.44 5.19 11.34
CA ALA A 7 7.81 5.88 10.21
C ALA A 7 6.28 5.86 10.30
N ARG A 8 5.70 4.79 10.85
CA ARG A 8 4.25 4.70 11.12
C ARG A 8 3.80 5.77 12.10
N GLU A 9 4.49 5.92 13.23
CA GLU A 9 4.19 6.93 14.25
C GLU A 9 4.34 8.36 13.72
N ALA A 10 5.45 8.64 13.01
CA ALA A 10 5.69 9.95 12.40
C ALA A 10 4.60 10.30 11.36
N ALA A 11 4.19 9.33 10.53
CA ALA A 11 3.13 9.54 9.55
C ALA A 11 1.77 9.78 10.21
N LEU A 12 1.45 9.09 11.30
CA LEU A 12 0.22 9.34 12.08
C LEU A 12 0.22 10.75 12.69
N ALA A 13 1.33 11.14 13.32
CA ALA A 13 1.47 12.49 13.89
C ALA A 13 1.28 13.56 12.81
N ARG A 14 1.90 13.38 11.64
CA ARG A 14 1.76 14.29 10.49
C ARG A 14 0.32 14.33 9.98
N GLN A 15 -0.38 13.20 9.83
CA GLN A 15 -1.78 13.20 9.38
C GLN A 15 -2.70 14.00 10.31
N ASN A 16 -2.41 13.98 11.62
CA ASN A 16 -3.15 14.73 12.62
C ASN A 16 -2.80 16.23 12.67
N SER A 17 -1.72 16.68 11.99
CA SER A 17 -1.27 18.07 11.98
C SER A 17 -1.49 18.80 10.65
N LEU A 18 -2.07 18.15 9.64
CA LEU A 18 -2.36 18.78 8.35
C LEU A 18 -3.57 19.71 8.43
N THR A 19 -3.65 20.67 7.51
CA THR A 19 -4.78 21.62 7.38
C THR A 19 -6.04 20.92 6.82
N LYS A 20 -6.55 19.94 7.56
CA LYS A 20 -7.75 19.16 7.29
C LYS A 20 -8.40 18.77 8.62
N PRO A 21 -9.73 18.64 8.72
CA PRO A 21 -10.34 18.02 9.89
C PRO A 21 -9.79 16.58 10.06
N PRO A 22 -9.49 16.12 11.29
CA PRO A 22 -9.03 14.76 11.51
C PRO A 22 -9.98 13.72 10.88
N GLY A 23 -9.42 12.77 10.13
CA GLY A 23 -10.19 11.72 9.46
C GLY A 23 -10.96 12.15 8.19
N SER A 24 -10.91 13.42 7.77
CA SER A 24 -11.69 13.90 6.62
C SER A 24 -11.31 13.25 5.29
N LEU A 25 -10.14 12.63 5.17
CA LEU A 25 -9.71 11.90 3.97
C LEU A 25 -9.96 10.39 4.07
N GLY A 26 -10.52 9.92 5.19
CA GLY A 26 -10.90 8.52 5.41
C GLY A 26 -9.77 7.54 5.10
N ARG A 27 -10.04 6.62 4.16
CA ARG A 27 -9.08 5.56 3.79
C ARG A 27 -7.74 6.09 3.26
N LEU A 28 -7.71 7.29 2.68
CA LEU A 28 -6.47 7.86 2.12
C LEU A 28 -5.44 8.16 3.22
N GLU A 29 -5.88 8.49 4.44
CA GLU A 29 -4.96 8.71 5.57
C GLU A 29 -4.26 7.40 5.96
N GLY A 30 -5.02 6.31 6.04
CA GLY A 30 -4.49 4.97 6.29
C GLY A 30 -3.55 4.48 5.19
N CYS A 31 -3.91 4.71 3.91
CA CYS A 31 -3.04 4.38 2.78
C CYS A 31 -1.71 5.15 2.85
N ALA A 32 -1.72 6.44 3.22
CA ALA A 32 -0.51 7.23 3.37
C ALA A 32 0.37 6.70 4.51
N VAL A 33 -0.20 6.38 5.68
CA VAL A 33 0.54 5.78 6.81
C VAL A 33 1.13 4.42 6.42
N HIS A 34 0.37 3.61 5.68
CA HIS A 34 0.86 2.30 5.23
C HIS A 34 2.04 2.43 4.26
N LEU A 35 1.95 3.33 3.27
CA LEU A 35 3.06 3.61 2.35
C LEU A 35 4.29 4.17 3.08
N ALA A 36 4.08 5.08 4.04
CA ALA A 36 5.15 5.63 4.89
C ALA A 36 5.91 4.52 5.63
N THR A 37 5.16 3.58 6.19
CA THR A 37 5.70 2.43 6.92
C THR A 37 6.54 1.51 6.02
N LEU A 38 6.06 1.26 4.79
CA LEU A 38 6.76 0.41 3.79
C LEU A 38 8.02 1.09 3.23
N GLN A 39 7.98 2.41 3.07
CA GLN A 39 9.06 3.20 2.48
C GLN A 39 10.03 3.77 3.53
N ASN A 40 9.77 3.55 4.83
CA ASN A 40 10.55 4.08 5.95
C ASN A 40 10.73 5.62 5.91
N THR A 41 9.66 6.34 5.61
CA THR A 41 9.62 7.81 5.49
C THR A 41 8.25 8.33 5.94
N ASP A 42 8.16 9.53 6.52
CA ASP A 42 6.91 10.20 6.91
C ASP A 42 6.24 10.96 5.75
N ALA A 43 6.97 11.15 4.66
CA ALA A 43 6.51 11.72 3.40
C ALA A 43 6.62 10.67 2.26
N PRO A 44 5.72 9.68 2.21
CA PRO A 44 5.77 8.63 1.19
C PRO A 44 5.52 9.20 -0.19
N GLN A 45 6.12 8.57 -1.20
CA GLN A 45 5.89 8.90 -2.60
C GLN A 45 5.17 7.76 -3.30
N THR A 46 4.26 8.12 -4.20
CA THR A 46 3.71 7.18 -5.18
C THR A 46 4.48 7.39 -6.49
N LYS A 47 5.09 6.32 -6.98
CA LYS A 47 5.65 6.26 -8.34
C LYS A 47 4.64 5.53 -9.23
N PRO A 48 4.71 5.64 -10.57
CA PRO A 48 3.92 4.79 -11.44
C PRO A 48 3.98 3.34 -10.98
N ALA A 49 2.82 2.73 -10.78
CA ALA A 49 2.74 1.35 -10.33
C ALA A 49 3.19 0.43 -11.48
N TYR A 50 3.95 -0.61 -11.14
CA TYR A 50 4.25 -1.70 -12.06
C TYR A 50 3.22 -2.81 -11.85
N ILE A 51 2.60 -3.26 -12.94
CA ILE A 51 1.71 -4.42 -12.93
C ILE A 51 2.48 -5.57 -13.56
N GLY A 52 2.80 -6.59 -12.76
CA GLY A 52 3.35 -7.85 -13.25
C GLY A 52 2.23 -8.85 -13.49
N VAL A 53 2.03 -9.26 -14.75
CA VAL A 53 1.10 -10.34 -15.11
C VAL A 53 1.89 -11.63 -15.22
N PHE A 54 1.54 -12.61 -14.41
CA PHE A 54 2.11 -13.96 -14.47
C PHE A 54 1.06 -14.89 -15.05
N ALA A 55 1.40 -15.55 -16.16
CA ALA A 55 0.54 -16.51 -16.84
C ALA A 55 1.27 -17.85 -16.93
N ALA A 56 0.54 -18.94 -16.67
CA ALA A 56 1.03 -20.29 -16.76
C ALA A 56 -0.14 -21.22 -17.09
N ASP A 57 0.14 -22.30 -17.82
CA ASP A 57 -0.82 -23.37 -18.06
C ASP A 57 -0.93 -24.30 -16.85
N HIS A 58 -2.04 -25.05 -16.79
CA HIS A 58 -2.26 -26.08 -15.77
C HIS A 58 -2.50 -27.42 -16.47
N GLY A 59 -1.76 -28.46 -16.10
CA GLY A 59 -1.87 -29.79 -16.73
C GLY A 59 -3.28 -30.39 -16.64
N VAL A 60 -4.03 -30.05 -15.58
CA VAL A 60 -5.43 -30.45 -15.39
C VAL A 60 -6.38 -29.89 -16.46
N ALA A 61 -5.99 -28.82 -17.16
CA ALA A 61 -6.79 -28.29 -18.27
C ALA A 61 -6.93 -29.31 -19.42
N ALA A 62 -5.96 -30.22 -19.58
CA ALA A 62 -6.03 -31.31 -20.56
C ALA A 62 -7.14 -32.34 -20.24
N GLU A 63 -7.61 -32.39 -19.00
CA GLU A 63 -8.69 -33.28 -18.56
C GLU A 63 -10.09 -32.67 -18.84
N GLY A 64 -10.16 -31.48 -19.47
CA GLY A 64 -11.42 -30.84 -19.83
C GLY A 64 -12.26 -30.37 -18.64
N VAL A 65 -11.66 -30.32 -17.45
CA VAL A 65 -12.28 -29.88 -16.19
C VAL A 65 -12.07 -28.38 -15.90
N SER A 66 -11.44 -27.66 -16.84
CA SER A 66 -11.31 -26.21 -16.79
C SER A 66 -12.64 -25.51 -17.10
N ALA A 67 -12.88 -24.37 -16.44
CA ALA A 67 -14.05 -23.50 -16.63
C ALA A 67 -14.12 -22.87 -18.02
#